data_AF-A0A2I2DX80-F1
#
_entry.id   AF-A0A2I2DX80-F1
#
_cell.length_a   1.000
_cell.length_b   1.000
_cell.length_c   1.000
_cell.angle_alpha   90.00
_cell.angle_beta   90.00
_cell.angle_gamma   90.00
#
_symmetry.space_group_name_H-M   'P 1'
#
loop_
_entity.id
_entity.type
_entity.pdbx_description
1 polymer ?
#
loop_
_entity_poly.entity_id
_entity_poly.type
_entity_poly.pdbx_seq_one_letter_code
_entity_poly.pdbx_strand_id
1 'polypeptide(L)'
;MKSKILLLFFIPYLSFTQTGINTTDPRTTLDVNGAVTYRETSFTVASNAVNINTQTSLANITGTATGTVAVTAYTPTINGHMLTISNNTSGGFGATFSGTTIPNAEAIAFVYTNGAWKTTMGSSTVSTSNMYNSDGALTSSRTVSQGANSLVFTGTGRAEFQNRMGFVKDTRKGVAAIYNESTGDVYGIEQVSGSQSGSTPALRLFTANAVSAHLAFGKYTTETAYTEYARFTNTGNFGIGITVPTSTLHVNGSIANSITVISSDLTLDQTHKTVIIPLGSTFTVTLPAASGISGRVYTIVNNTGGSKSLTVNYIDLTGNAVNTINAASSIEVQSDGTNWYQIQ
;
A
#
# COMPACT_ATOMS: atom_id res chain seq x y z
N MET A 1 -0.12 -32.64 -108.12
CA MET A 1 -0.95 -32.88 -106.92
C MET A 1 -0.12 -32.59 -105.67
N LYS A 2 -0.53 -31.54 -104.94
CA LYS A 2 -0.35 -31.26 -103.50
C LYS A 2 1.05 -31.39 -102.88
N SER A 3 1.73 -30.24 -102.91
CA SER A 3 2.65 -29.75 -101.87
C SER A 3 2.17 -30.06 -100.45
N LYS A 4 3.07 -30.58 -99.61
CA LYS A 4 3.32 -30.07 -98.25
C LYS A 4 4.81 -30.24 -97.91
N ILE A 5 5.57 -29.20 -98.17
CA ILE A 5 6.77 -28.85 -97.41
C ILE A 5 6.32 -28.66 -95.95
N LEU A 6 6.99 -29.31 -94.99
CA LEU A 6 7.01 -28.81 -93.62
C LEU A 6 8.46 -28.53 -93.23
N LEU A 7 8.68 -27.22 -93.08
CA LEU A 7 9.90 -26.54 -92.72
C LEU A 7 10.32 -26.89 -91.29
N LEU A 8 11.63 -27.06 -91.14
CA LEU A 8 12.42 -27.18 -89.92
C LEU A 8 11.99 -26.18 -88.82
N PHE A 9 11.88 -26.65 -87.57
CA PHE A 9 12.30 -25.85 -86.42
C PHE A 9 13.03 -26.77 -85.43
N PHE A 10 14.36 -26.74 -85.49
CA PHE A 10 15.12 -26.75 -84.25
C PHE A 10 14.53 -25.62 -83.39
N ILE A 11 13.95 -25.96 -82.24
CA ILE A 11 13.57 -24.98 -81.23
C ILE A 11 14.71 -24.98 -80.20
N PRO A 12 15.78 -24.19 -80.39
CA PRO A 12 16.47 -23.62 -79.25
C PRO A 12 15.61 -22.44 -78.76
N TYR A 13 15.43 -22.30 -77.45
CA TYR A 13 14.55 -21.34 -76.75
C TYR A 13 13.07 -21.74 -76.81
N LEU A 14 12.46 -22.21 -75.73
CA LEU A 14 12.26 -21.46 -74.47
C LEU A 14 12.33 -22.43 -73.27
N SER A 15 13.51 -22.61 -72.68
CA SER A 15 13.60 -23.20 -71.34
C SER A 15 13.08 -22.16 -70.35
N PHE A 16 11.88 -22.38 -69.81
CA PHE A 16 11.39 -21.61 -68.67
C PHE A 16 12.44 -21.64 -67.57
N THR A 17 12.81 -20.49 -67.03
CA THR A 17 13.72 -20.35 -65.88
C THR A 17 13.13 -20.90 -64.58
N GLN A 18 11.99 -21.58 -64.65
CA GLN A 18 11.21 -22.10 -63.55
C GLN A 18 10.96 -23.59 -63.76
N THR A 19 11.26 -24.38 -62.74
CA THR A 19 10.98 -25.81 -62.69
C THR A 19 9.70 -26.01 -61.89
N GLY A 20 8.62 -26.40 -62.56
CA GLY A 20 7.38 -26.84 -61.92
C GLY A 20 7.36 -28.36 -61.76
N ILE A 21 7.03 -28.85 -60.56
CA ILE A 21 6.73 -30.27 -60.31
C ILE A 21 5.26 -30.36 -59.95
N ASN A 22 4.50 -31.12 -60.75
CA ASN A 22 3.05 -31.31 -60.59
C ASN A 22 2.22 -30.00 -60.67
N THR A 23 2.73 -28.99 -61.40
CA THR A 23 2.02 -27.74 -61.70
C THR A 23 2.32 -27.30 -63.14
N THR A 24 1.33 -26.77 -63.83
CA THR A 24 1.47 -26.20 -65.19
C THR A 24 1.73 -24.69 -65.17
N ASP A 25 1.66 -24.05 -64.00
CA ASP A 25 1.86 -22.62 -63.78
C ASP A 25 2.82 -22.42 -62.60
N PRO A 26 4.14 -22.68 -62.77
CA PRO A 26 5.12 -22.51 -61.70
C PRO A 26 5.26 -21.03 -61.33
N ARG A 27 5.02 -20.71 -60.06
CA ARG A 27 5.01 -19.31 -59.57
C ARG A 27 6.37 -18.82 -59.08
N THR A 28 7.33 -19.74 -58.92
CA THR A 28 8.71 -19.43 -58.53
C THR A 28 9.70 -20.31 -59.31
N THR A 29 11.01 -20.08 -59.16
CA THR A 29 12.07 -20.84 -59.86
C THR A 29 12.00 -22.34 -59.61
N LEU A 30 11.52 -22.77 -58.44
CA LEU A 30 11.20 -24.17 -58.13
C LEU A 30 9.84 -24.19 -57.42
N ASP A 31 8.80 -24.62 -58.12
CA ASP A 31 7.44 -24.71 -57.59
C ASP A 31 6.99 -26.17 -57.53
N VAL A 32 6.75 -26.68 -56.33
CA VAL A 32 6.31 -28.05 -56.10
C VAL A 32 4.89 -28.02 -55.54
N ASN A 33 3.93 -28.45 -56.35
CA ASN A 33 2.54 -28.62 -55.91
C ASN A 33 2.34 -30.02 -55.30
N GLY A 34 2.86 -30.19 -54.07
CA GLY A 34 2.85 -31.45 -53.33
C GLY A 34 3.86 -31.45 -52.17
N ALA A 35 3.94 -32.57 -51.46
CA ALA A 35 4.92 -32.74 -50.37
C ALA A 35 6.35 -32.93 -50.92
N VAL A 36 7.33 -32.32 -50.25
CA VAL A 36 8.77 -32.57 -50.49
C VAL A 36 9.30 -33.45 -49.36
N THR A 37 9.72 -34.67 -49.70
CA THR A 37 10.35 -35.58 -48.74
C THR A 37 11.84 -35.34 -48.70
N TYR A 38 12.36 -34.94 -47.53
CA TYR A 38 13.79 -34.94 -47.25
C TYR A 38 14.21 -36.32 -46.75
N ARG A 39 15.34 -36.83 -47.25
CA ARG A 39 15.90 -38.08 -46.73
C ARG A 39 16.42 -37.84 -45.32
N GLU A 40 15.82 -38.53 -44.35
CA GLU A 40 16.31 -38.54 -42.98
C GLU A 40 17.67 -39.25 -42.91
N THR A 41 18.61 -38.65 -42.18
CA THR A 41 19.93 -39.23 -41.91
C THR A 41 20.15 -39.31 -40.40
N SER A 42 20.51 -40.49 -39.90
CA SER A 42 20.71 -40.70 -38.46
C SER A 42 22.14 -40.43 -38.01
N PHE A 43 22.29 -39.75 -36.87
CA PHE A 43 23.57 -39.48 -36.22
C PHE A 43 23.51 -39.92 -34.76
N THR A 44 24.41 -40.81 -34.35
CA THR A 44 24.42 -41.32 -32.96
C THR A 44 25.20 -40.39 -32.05
N VAL A 45 24.59 -40.05 -30.92
CA VAL A 45 25.21 -39.27 -29.85
C VAL A 45 26.26 -40.13 -29.15
N ALA A 46 27.44 -39.55 -28.95
CA ALA A 46 28.51 -40.11 -28.13
C ALA A 46 29.00 -39.04 -27.16
N SER A 47 29.13 -39.38 -25.87
CA SER A 47 29.60 -38.46 -24.83
C SER A 47 28.81 -37.14 -24.79
N ASN A 48 27.47 -37.21 -24.95
CA ASN A 48 26.57 -36.06 -25.05
C ASN A 48 26.96 -35.05 -26.15
N ALA A 49 27.55 -35.52 -27.25
CA ALA A 49 27.83 -34.72 -28.43
C ALA A 49 27.48 -35.47 -29.72
N VAL A 50 27.13 -34.72 -30.77
CA VAL A 50 26.87 -35.27 -32.10
C VAL A 50 27.26 -34.26 -33.18
N ASN A 51 27.89 -34.75 -34.24
CA ASN A 51 28.34 -33.94 -35.36
C ASN A 51 27.62 -34.34 -36.65
N ILE A 52 26.72 -33.47 -37.12
CA ILE A 52 26.03 -33.58 -38.41
C ILE A 52 27.01 -33.07 -39.49
N ASN A 53 28.00 -33.89 -39.84
CA ASN A 53 29.17 -33.49 -40.65
C ASN A 53 28.92 -33.51 -42.17
N THR A 54 27.69 -33.78 -42.60
CA THR A 54 27.28 -33.82 -44.01
C THR A 54 26.22 -32.76 -44.30
N GLN A 55 25.99 -32.47 -45.58
CA GLN A 55 24.93 -31.57 -46.02
C GLN A 55 23.56 -32.24 -45.87
N THR A 56 22.99 -32.18 -44.67
CA THR A 56 21.73 -32.82 -44.30
C THR A 56 20.61 -31.79 -44.16
N SER A 57 19.41 -32.10 -44.68
CA SER A 57 18.21 -31.28 -44.48
C SER A 57 17.26 -31.83 -43.40
N LEU A 58 17.35 -33.12 -43.10
CA LEU A 58 16.63 -33.77 -42.00
C LEU A 58 17.59 -34.72 -41.26
N ALA A 59 18.04 -34.30 -40.08
CA ALA A 59 18.93 -35.05 -39.22
C ALA A 59 18.15 -35.66 -38.05
N ASN A 60 18.36 -36.95 -37.79
CA ASN A 60 17.78 -37.67 -36.67
C ASN A 60 18.89 -38.04 -35.68
N ILE A 61 18.97 -37.34 -34.55
CA ILE A 61 19.97 -37.67 -33.53
C ILE A 61 19.42 -38.76 -32.62
N THR A 62 20.21 -39.82 -32.40
CA THR A 62 19.81 -41.03 -31.68
C THR A 62 20.88 -41.45 -30.67
N GLY A 63 20.63 -42.52 -29.91
CA GLY A 63 21.55 -43.01 -28.87
C GLY A 63 21.18 -42.53 -27.47
N THR A 64 21.96 -42.90 -26.46
CA THR A 64 21.67 -42.60 -25.06
C THR A 64 22.35 -41.32 -24.61
N ALA A 65 21.56 -40.30 -24.31
CA ALA A 65 22.04 -39.07 -23.67
C ALA A 65 21.99 -39.23 -22.15
N THR A 66 23.07 -38.83 -21.47
CA THR A 66 23.14 -38.77 -20.00
C THR A 66 23.17 -37.33 -19.48
N GLY A 67 23.10 -36.37 -20.40
CA GLY A 67 23.04 -34.93 -20.18
C GLY A 67 22.65 -34.22 -21.47
N THR A 68 22.63 -32.88 -21.45
CA THR A 68 22.33 -32.08 -22.64
C THR A 68 23.30 -32.40 -23.78
N VAL A 69 22.76 -32.66 -24.97
CA VAL A 69 23.55 -33.04 -26.15
C VAL A 69 24.02 -31.80 -26.91
N ALA A 70 25.33 -31.65 -27.09
CA ALA A 70 25.90 -30.60 -27.92
C ALA A 70 25.87 -31.03 -29.41
N VAL A 71 25.17 -30.27 -30.25
CA VAL A 71 25.09 -30.54 -31.69
C VAL A 71 26.00 -29.57 -32.44
N THR A 72 26.88 -30.11 -33.28
CA THR A 72 27.53 -29.35 -34.36
C THR A 72 26.99 -29.79 -35.70
N ALA A 73 27.00 -28.90 -36.68
CA ALA A 73 26.55 -29.22 -38.04
C ALA A 73 27.54 -28.67 -39.07
N TYR A 74 27.48 -29.26 -40.26
CA TYR A 74 28.13 -28.73 -41.46
C TYR A 74 27.82 -27.24 -41.58
N THR A 75 28.85 -26.45 -41.90
CA THR A 75 28.72 -25.01 -42.13
C THR A 75 28.58 -24.78 -43.63
N PRO A 76 27.38 -24.42 -44.12
CA PRO A 76 27.17 -24.18 -45.54
C PRO A 76 27.98 -22.98 -46.04
N THR A 77 28.36 -23.01 -47.31
CA THR A 77 29.05 -21.91 -47.98
C THR A 77 28.09 -20.87 -48.57
N ILE A 78 26.79 -21.19 -48.62
CA ILE A 78 25.73 -20.32 -49.15
C ILE A 78 24.59 -20.17 -48.14
N ASN A 79 23.97 -19.00 -48.10
CA ASN A 79 22.76 -18.77 -47.31
C ASN A 79 21.55 -19.48 -47.93
N GLY A 80 20.57 -19.83 -47.09
CA GLY A 80 19.32 -20.48 -47.51
C GLY A 80 19.28 -22.00 -47.25
N HIS A 81 20.34 -22.61 -46.73
CA HIS A 81 20.29 -24.01 -46.32
C HIS A 81 19.31 -24.21 -45.18
N MET A 82 18.50 -25.26 -45.28
CA MET A 82 17.60 -25.69 -44.22
C MET A 82 18.10 -26.98 -43.59
N LEU A 83 17.96 -27.06 -42.27
CA LEU A 83 18.26 -28.25 -41.47
C LEU A 83 17.19 -28.40 -40.41
N THR A 84 16.46 -29.51 -40.44
CA THR A 84 15.61 -29.94 -39.34
C THR A 84 16.36 -30.97 -38.52
N ILE A 85 16.43 -30.78 -37.20
CA ILE A 85 17.08 -31.71 -36.28
C ILE A 85 16.01 -32.30 -35.37
N SER A 86 15.81 -33.61 -35.46
CA SER A 86 14.93 -34.40 -34.59
C SER A 86 15.74 -35.01 -33.44
N ASN A 87 15.37 -34.71 -32.20
CA ASN A 87 16.02 -35.26 -31.01
C ASN A 87 15.34 -36.53 -30.51
N ASN A 88 15.79 -37.68 -31.01
CA ASN A 88 15.28 -39.00 -30.62
C ASN A 88 16.26 -39.77 -29.71
N THR A 89 17.09 -39.06 -28.93
CA THR A 89 17.96 -39.71 -27.95
C THR A 89 17.14 -40.34 -26.82
N SER A 90 17.61 -41.41 -26.19
CA SER A 90 17.07 -41.85 -24.89
C SER A 90 17.69 -41.03 -23.75
N GLY A 91 17.05 -41.01 -22.57
CA GLY A 91 17.52 -40.28 -21.38
C GLY A 91 16.81 -38.95 -21.09
N GLY A 92 15.93 -38.49 -21.97
CA GLY A 92 15.04 -37.35 -21.71
C GLY A 92 15.69 -35.95 -21.78
N PHE A 93 16.96 -35.86 -22.17
CA PHE A 93 17.68 -34.60 -22.26
C PHE A 93 17.44 -33.87 -23.59
N GLY A 94 17.44 -32.54 -23.53
CA GLY A 94 17.44 -31.70 -24.73
C GLY A 94 18.78 -31.73 -25.47
N ALA A 95 18.76 -31.37 -26.75
CA ALA A 95 19.94 -31.15 -27.57
C ALA A 95 20.06 -29.66 -27.90
N THR A 96 21.28 -29.11 -27.89
CA THR A 96 21.50 -27.69 -28.14
C THR A 96 22.21 -27.49 -29.48
N PHE A 97 21.60 -26.68 -30.34
CA PHE A 97 22.16 -26.26 -31.62
C PHE A 97 21.93 -24.77 -31.84
N SER A 98 22.99 -24.04 -32.18
CA SER A 98 22.96 -22.58 -32.41
C SER A 98 22.20 -21.79 -31.32
N GLY A 99 22.47 -22.13 -30.05
CA GLY A 99 21.84 -21.50 -28.88
C GLY A 99 20.37 -21.89 -28.63
N THR A 100 19.78 -22.76 -29.45
CA THR A 100 18.40 -23.25 -29.30
C THR A 100 18.40 -24.65 -28.72
N THR A 101 17.58 -24.87 -27.70
CA THR A 101 17.30 -26.22 -27.18
C THR A 101 16.22 -26.89 -28.03
N ILE A 102 16.52 -28.09 -28.48
CA ILE A 102 15.63 -29.06 -29.13
C ILE A 102 15.24 -30.05 -28.03
N PRO A 103 14.02 -29.96 -27.47
CA PRO A 103 13.57 -30.90 -26.45
C PRO A 103 13.61 -32.35 -26.95
N ASN A 104 13.69 -33.29 -26.01
CA ASN A 104 13.62 -34.70 -26.35
C ASN A 104 12.27 -35.04 -27.00
N ALA A 105 12.28 -35.90 -28.01
CA ALA A 105 11.13 -36.26 -28.85
C ALA A 105 10.54 -35.11 -29.68
N GLU A 106 11.26 -33.99 -29.84
CA GLU A 106 10.87 -32.88 -30.71
C GLU A 106 11.83 -32.70 -31.88
N ALA A 107 11.38 -31.97 -32.90
CA ALA A 107 12.19 -31.57 -34.04
C ALA A 107 12.08 -30.06 -34.29
N ILE A 108 13.23 -29.41 -34.52
CA ILE A 108 13.28 -27.97 -34.79
C ILE A 108 13.98 -27.73 -36.13
N ALA A 109 13.40 -26.83 -36.92
CA ALA A 109 14.00 -26.36 -38.16
C ALA A 109 14.92 -25.15 -37.92
N PHE A 110 16.01 -25.14 -38.69
CA PHE A 110 17.02 -24.11 -38.70
C PHE A 110 17.28 -23.67 -40.14
N VAL A 111 17.58 -22.39 -40.32
CA VAL A 111 17.97 -21.81 -41.61
C VAL A 111 19.36 -21.20 -41.47
N TYR A 112 20.29 -21.59 -42.33
CA TYR A 112 21.60 -20.96 -42.43
C TYR A 112 21.48 -19.66 -43.21
N THR A 113 21.68 -18.53 -42.55
CA THR A 113 21.55 -17.21 -43.17
C THR A 113 22.45 -16.19 -42.49
N ASN A 114 23.02 -15.28 -43.27
CA ASN A 114 24.00 -14.30 -42.83
C ASN A 114 25.21 -14.97 -42.11
N GLY A 115 25.68 -16.11 -42.64
CA GLY A 115 26.86 -16.80 -42.12
C GLY A 115 26.65 -17.64 -40.86
N ALA A 116 25.41 -17.82 -40.38
CA ALA A 116 25.12 -18.61 -39.19
C ALA A 116 23.77 -19.35 -39.26
N TRP A 117 23.64 -20.44 -38.50
CA TRP A 117 22.37 -21.16 -38.31
C TRP A 117 21.43 -20.38 -37.39
N LYS A 118 20.16 -20.20 -37.78
CA LYS A 118 19.12 -19.55 -36.97
C LYS A 118 17.91 -20.48 -36.82
N THR A 119 17.33 -20.54 -35.61
CA THR A 119 16.11 -21.30 -35.36
C THR A 119 14.89 -20.64 -36.02
N THR A 120 13.93 -21.46 -36.46
CA THR A 120 12.61 -20.99 -36.89
C THR A 120 11.58 -20.96 -35.75
N MET A 121 11.94 -21.43 -34.55
CA MET A 121 11.08 -21.25 -33.40
C MET A 121 10.94 -19.76 -33.08
N GLY A 122 9.68 -19.30 -32.95
CA GLY A 122 9.42 -17.98 -32.38
C GLY A 122 10.04 -17.88 -30.99
N SER A 123 10.57 -16.71 -30.64
CA SER A 123 11.13 -16.48 -29.30
C SER A 123 10.04 -16.68 -28.23
N SER A 124 10.02 -17.83 -27.56
CA SER A 124 9.09 -18.17 -26.47
C SER A 124 9.43 -17.45 -25.16
N THR A 125 9.61 -16.14 -25.20
CA THR A 125 9.85 -15.30 -24.03
C THR A 125 8.64 -14.42 -23.72
N VAL A 126 7.50 -15.04 -23.37
CA VAL A 126 6.49 -14.39 -22.51
C VAL A 126 5.90 -15.45 -21.57
N SER A 127 6.50 -15.59 -20.39
CA SER A 127 5.93 -16.37 -19.28
C SER A 127 4.68 -15.66 -18.74
N THR A 128 3.52 -16.33 -18.72
CA THR A 128 2.23 -15.75 -18.31
C THR A 128 1.62 -16.38 -17.05
N SER A 129 2.40 -16.98 -16.15
CA SER A 129 1.78 -17.62 -14.96
C SER A 129 2.28 -17.18 -13.59
N ASN A 130 3.41 -16.47 -13.48
CA ASN A 130 3.77 -15.75 -12.27
C ASN A 130 4.92 -14.81 -12.59
N MET A 131 4.88 -13.54 -12.16
CA MET A 131 6.04 -12.66 -12.37
C MET A 131 7.24 -13.09 -11.52
N TYR A 132 6.99 -13.81 -10.42
CA TYR A 132 8.00 -14.19 -9.44
C TYR A 132 7.70 -15.59 -8.89
N ASN A 133 8.30 -16.61 -9.50
CA ASN A 133 8.45 -17.93 -8.85
C ASN A 133 9.72 -18.01 -7.98
N SER A 134 10.45 -16.89 -7.92
CA SER A 134 11.64 -16.63 -7.12
C SER A 134 11.69 -15.14 -6.81
N ASP A 135 12.45 -14.73 -5.81
CA ASP A 135 12.67 -13.32 -5.51
C ASP A 135 13.27 -12.60 -6.73
N GLY A 136 12.64 -11.49 -7.13
CA GLY A 136 13.05 -10.70 -8.29
C GLY A 136 13.59 -9.33 -7.88
N ALA A 137 14.60 -8.85 -8.61
CA ALA A 137 15.06 -7.47 -8.53
C ALA A 137 14.39 -6.61 -9.60
N LEU A 138 13.81 -5.48 -9.22
CA LEU A 138 13.31 -4.48 -10.16
C LEU A 138 14.47 -3.59 -10.64
N THR A 139 14.68 -3.50 -11.96
CA THR A 139 15.60 -2.53 -12.57
C THR A 139 14.92 -1.21 -12.95
N SER A 140 13.58 -1.13 -12.85
CA SER A 140 12.78 0.08 -13.09
C SER A 140 11.46 0.06 -12.33
N SER A 141 10.80 1.22 -12.22
CA SER A 141 9.45 1.32 -11.66
C SER A 141 8.46 0.43 -12.40
N ARG A 142 7.55 -0.17 -11.65
CA ARG A 142 6.40 -0.87 -12.19
C ARG A 142 5.17 -0.04 -11.94
N THR A 143 4.57 0.42 -13.03
CA THR A 143 3.23 0.99 -12.98
C THR A 143 2.24 -0.14 -13.20
N VAL A 144 1.50 -0.50 -12.15
CA VAL A 144 0.36 -1.39 -12.30
C VAL A 144 -0.80 -0.55 -12.81
N SER A 145 -1.01 -0.54 -14.13
CA SER A 145 -2.21 0.05 -14.72
C SER A 145 -3.37 -0.91 -14.50
N GLN A 146 -4.06 -0.75 -13.38
CA GLN A 146 -5.15 -1.66 -13.00
C GLN A 146 -6.38 -1.51 -13.91
N GLY A 147 -6.50 -0.40 -14.64
CA GLY A 147 -7.72 -0.07 -15.39
C GLY A 147 -8.93 -0.10 -14.45
N ALA A 148 -9.87 -0.99 -14.74
CA ALA A 148 -11.08 -1.20 -13.93
C ALA A 148 -10.93 -2.23 -12.80
N ASN A 149 -9.72 -2.72 -12.52
CA ASN A 149 -9.48 -3.86 -11.64
C ASN A 149 -8.80 -3.46 -10.32
N SER A 150 -8.72 -4.41 -9.39
CA SER A 150 -8.06 -4.26 -8.09
C SER A 150 -6.83 -5.15 -7.96
N LEU A 151 -5.78 -4.64 -7.31
CA LEU A 151 -4.61 -5.40 -6.89
C LEU A 151 -4.91 -6.10 -5.56
N VAL A 152 -5.19 -7.39 -5.62
CA VAL A 152 -5.60 -8.20 -4.45
C VAL A 152 -4.46 -9.13 -4.01
N PHE A 153 -4.14 -9.12 -2.71
CA PHE A 153 -3.19 -10.05 -2.06
C PHE A 153 -4.00 -11.04 -1.16
N THR A 154 -3.96 -12.35 -1.44
CA THR A 154 -4.67 -13.40 -0.65
C THR A 154 -3.71 -14.40 -0.01
N GLY A 155 -4.15 -15.08 1.07
CA GLY A 155 -3.36 -16.04 1.84
C GLY A 155 -3.37 -15.74 3.35
N THR A 156 -2.67 -16.54 4.14
CA THR A 156 -2.54 -16.35 5.61
C THR A 156 -1.32 -15.52 6.02
N GLY A 157 -0.43 -15.19 5.07
CA GLY A 157 0.72 -14.32 5.30
C GLY A 157 0.35 -12.83 5.31
N ARG A 158 1.22 -12.01 5.90
CA ARG A 158 1.08 -10.56 5.89
C ARG A 158 1.47 -10.01 4.51
N ALA A 159 0.67 -9.08 3.98
CA ALA A 159 1.11 -8.23 2.86
C ALA A 159 2.19 -7.27 3.38
N GLU A 160 3.45 -7.64 3.16
CA GLU A 160 4.58 -6.88 3.68
C GLU A 160 5.04 -5.84 2.66
N PHE A 161 4.60 -4.60 2.87
CA PHE A 161 5.32 -3.46 2.31
C PHE A 161 6.53 -3.23 3.22
N GLN A 162 7.67 -3.82 2.84
CA GLN A 162 8.94 -3.53 3.54
C GLN A 162 9.29 -2.03 3.47
N ASN A 163 8.69 -1.32 2.51
CA ASN A 163 8.80 0.12 2.28
C ASN A 163 7.43 0.82 2.48
N ARG A 164 7.14 1.93 1.78
CA ARG A 164 5.96 2.79 2.06
C ARG A 164 4.69 2.39 1.30
N MET A 165 3.54 2.63 1.93
CA MET A 165 2.20 2.66 1.29
C MET A 165 1.77 4.13 1.13
N GLY A 166 1.35 4.56 -0.06
CA GLY A 166 0.95 5.96 -0.31
C GLY A 166 -0.21 6.09 -1.31
N PHE A 167 -0.79 7.28 -1.43
CA PHE A 167 -1.85 7.58 -2.40
C PHE A 167 -1.57 8.84 -3.23
N VAL A 168 -1.91 8.82 -4.53
CA VAL A 168 -1.56 9.86 -5.53
C VAL A 168 -2.18 11.24 -5.26
N LYS A 169 -3.38 11.25 -4.66
CA LYS A 169 -4.09 12.46 -4.21
C LYS A 169 -4.55 12.27 -2.77
N ASP A 170 -3.73 11.57 -2.01
CA ASP A 170 -3.70 11.96 -0.61
C ASP A 170 -3.39 13.46 -0.59
N THR A 171 -4.44 14.26 -0.33
CA THR A 171 -4.41 15.67 0.07
C THR A 171 -4.89 15.83 1.51
N ARG A 172 -5.52 14.78 2.08
CA ARG A 172 -6.25 14.73 3.37
C ARG A 172 -6.86 13.31 3.69
N LYS A 173 -6.29 12.12 3.32
CA LYS A 173 -6.80 10.70 3.54
C LYS A 173 -7.13 10.26 5.00
N GLY A 174 -7.35 11.20 5.91
CA GLY A 174 -7.50 11.02 7.35
C GLY A 174 -6.67 9.91 8.01
N VAL A 175 -5.49 9.45 7.58
CA VAL A 175 -4.18 10.07 7.32
C VAL A 175 -4.19 11.24 6.34
N ALA A 176 -3.80 12.48 6.67
CA ALA A 176 -3.81 13.53 5.65
C ALA A 176 -2.98 13.15 4.41
N ALA A 177 -3.03 14.00 3.36
CA ALA A 177 -1.83 14.10 2.53
C ALA A 177 -0.74 14.24 3.54
N ILE A 178 0.28 13.41 3.44
CA ILE A 178 1.53 13.84 3.99
C ILE A 178 2.04 14.88 2.97
N TYR A 179 1.45 16.08 3.03
CA TYR A 179 1.98 17.27 2.41
C TYR A 179 2.97 17.89 3.40
N ASN A 180 3.71 18.87 2.91
CA ASN A 180 4.89 19.37 3.59
C ASN A 180 4.53 19.99 4.95
N GLU A 181 5.23 19.60 6.03
CA GLU A 181 5.12 20.24 7.35
C GLU A 181 5.26 21.76 7.28
N SER A 182 6.06 22.27 6.32
CA SER A 182 6.27 23.71 6.12
C SER A 182 5.05 24.45 5.55
N THR A 183 4.06 23.74 4.98
CA THR A 183 2.82 24.32 4.43
C THR A 183 1.61 24.12 5.35
N GLY A 184 1.79 23.47 6.51
CA GLY A 184 0.74 23.28 7.52
C GLY A 184 -0.16 22.07 7.30
N ASP A 185 0.10 21.26 6.28
CA ASP A 185 -0.76 20.14 5.88
C ASP A 185 -0.26 18.80 6.47
N VAL A 186 -0.50 18.58 7.77
CA VAL A 186 -0.22 17.29 8.45
C VAL A 186 -1.38 16.87 9.33
N TYR A 187 -1.66 15.57 9.32
CA TYR A 187 -2.52 14.89 10.28
C TYR A 187 -1.88 13.56 10.66
N GLY A 188 -1.72 13.33 11.95
CA GLY A 188 -1.25 12.06 12.47
C GLY A 188 -2.03 11.61 13.70
N ILE A 189 -2.19 10.30 13.79
CA ILE A 189 -2.58 9.59 15.01
C ILE A 189 -1.43 8.63 15.32
N GLU A 190 -0.83 8.77 16.49
CA GLU A 190 0.21 7.87 16.96
C GLU A 190 -0.07 7.42 18.38
N GLN A 191 0.33 6.19 18.70
CA GLN A 191 0.59 5.83 20.08
C GLN A 191 2.10 5.86 20.28
N VAL A 192 2.55 6.76 21.14
CA VAL A 192 3.97 6.83 21.53
C VAL A 192 4.23 6.01 22.78
N SER A 193 5.39 5.38 22.84
CA SER A 193 5.88 4.77 24.07
C SER A 193 6.31 5.83 25.08
N GLY A 194 6.43 5.45 26.36
CA GLY A 194 6.89 6.38 27.39
C GLY A 194 8.30 6.93 27.18
N SER A 195 9.16 6.13 26.54
CA SER A 195 10.51 6.56 26.12
C SER A 195 10.46 7.68 25.06
N GLN A 196 9.47 7.65 24.18
CA GLN A 196 9.28 8.67 23.12
C GLN A 196 8.55 9.92 23.62
N SER A 197 7.77 9.82 24.71
CA SER A 197 7.02 10.93 25.26
C SER A 197 7.68 11.63 26.44
N GLY A 198 8.69 11.02 27.07
CA GLY A 198 9.22 11.44 28.37
C GLY A 198 8.20 11.24 29.51
N SER A 199 7.14 10.47 29.26
CA SER A 199 6.00 10.28 30.17
C SER A 199 5.41 8.87 29.99
N THR A 200 4.12 8.66 30.26
CA THR A 200 3.43 7.41 29.95
C THR A 200 3.14 7.29 28.45
N PRO A 201 2.92 6.07 27.93
CA PRO A 201 2.39 5.91 26.58
C PRO A 201 1.08 6.67 26.41
N ALA A 202 0.93 7.37 25.29
CA ALA A 202 -0.24 8.20 25.01
C ALA A 202 -0.65 8.07 23.55
N LEU A 203 -1.96 7.94 23.33
CA LEU A 203 -2.56 8.23 22.04
C LEU A 203 -2.47 9.75 21.82
N ARG A 204 -1.86 10.16 20.73
CA ARG A 204 -1.74 11.56 20.32
C ARG A 204 -2.49 11.78 19.02
N LEU A 205 -3.23 12.88 18.98
CA LEU A 205 -3.70 13.52 17.76
C LEU A 205 -2.87 14.78 17.58
N PHE A 206 -2.24 14.94 16.41
CA PHE A 206 -1.34 16.07 16.16
C PHE A 206 -1.48 16.61 14.74
N THR A 207 -1.02 17.84 14.57
CA THR A 207 -0.91 18.54 13.28
C THR A 207 0.51 19.09 13.10
N ALA A 208 0.78 19.78 11.99
CA ALA A 208 2.11 20.27 11.63
C ALA A 208 2.67 21.27 12.66
N ASN A 209 4.01 21.38 12.75
CA ASN A 209 4.70 22.46 13.46
C ASN A 209 4.81 23.73 12.59
N ALA A 210 3.72 24.11 11.93
CA ALA A 210 3.64 25.39 11.22
C ALA A 210 3.09 26.47 12.17
N VAL A 211 3.58 27.71 12.05
CA VAL A 211 3.26 28.81 12.97
C VAL A 211 1.75 29.01 13.17
N SER A 212 0.91 28.68 12.17
CA SER A 212 -0.54 28.82 12.23
C SER A 212 -1.32 27.50 12.36
N ALA A 213 -0.63 26.36 12.38
CA ALA A 213 -1.28 25.07 12.52
C ALA A 213 -1.83 24.90 13.95
N HIS A 214 -3.04 24.39 14.04
CA HIS A 214 -3.75 24.20 15.29
C HIS A 214 -4.71 23.03 15.15
N LEU A 215 -5.10 22.42 16.27
CA LEU A 215 -6.11 21.38 16.27
C LEU A 215 -7.47 22.05 16.39
N ALA A 216 -8.27 21.97 15.34
CA ALA A 216 -9.63 22.47 15.32
C ALA A 216 -10.65 21.33 15.36
N PHE A 217 -11.72 21.56 16.10
CA PHE A 217 -12.91 20.72 16.15
C PHE A 217 -14.08 21.53 15.62
N GLY A 218 -14.82 20.95 14.70
CA GLY A 218 -15.79 21.68 13.92
C GLY A 218 -16.36 20.81 12.81
N LYS A 219 -17.10 21.46 11.92
CA LYS A 219 -17.64 20.80 10.74
C LYS A 219 -17.40 21.66 9.51
N TYR A 220 -17.18 21.00 8.39
CA TYR A 220 -17.38 21.65 7.11
C TYR A 220 -18.86 22.02 6.97
N THR A 221 -19.17 23.30 6.79
CA THR A 221 -20.51 23.81 6.51
C THR A 221 -20.78 23.90 5.01
N THR A 222 -19.73 23.91 4.20
CA THR A 222 -19.75 23.70 2.74
C THR A 222 -18.51 22.87 2.34
N GLU A 223 -18.34 22.55 1.05
CA GLU A 223 -17.17 21.84 0.54
C GLU A 223 -15.82 22.51 0.86
N THR A 224 -15.83 23.84 1.09
CA THR A 224 -14.62 24.64 1.34
C THR A 224 -14.65 25.43 2.63
N ALA A 225 -15.83 25.60 3.25
CA ALA A 225 -15.98 26.36 4.48
C ALA A 225 -15.99 25.42 5.69
N TYR A 226 -15.03 25.61 6.59
CA TYR A 226 -14.98 24.93 7.89
C TYR A 226 -15.47 25.88 8.98
N THR A 227 -16.46 25.45 9.76
CA THR A 227 -16.94 26.15 10.95
C THR A 227 -16.38 25.48 12.18
N GLU A 228 -15.55 26.22 12.90
CA GLU A 228 -14.95 25.77 14.14
C GLU A 228 -15.85 25.98 15.35
N TYR A 229 -15.91 24.97 16.21
CA TYR A 229 -16.61 25.02 17.49
C TYR A 229 -15.65 25.13 18.66
N ALA A 230 -14.50 24.46 18.55
CA ALA A 230 -13.45 24.50 19.55
C ALA A 230 -12.09 24.32 18.91
N ARG A 231 -11.03 24.79 19.57
CA ARG A 231 -9.66 24.62 19.09
C ARG A 231 -8.66 24.55 20.23
N PHE A 232 -7.60 23.78 20.03
CA PHE A 232 -6.34 23.99 20.74
C PHE A 232 -5.45 24.86 19.85
N THR A 233 -5.16 26.07 20.32
CA THR A 233 -4.21 26.97 19.65
C THR A 233 -2.80 26.38 19.62
N ASN A 234 -1.94 26.91 18.76
CA ASN A 234 -0.52 26.57 18.72
C ASN A 234 0.23 26.91 20.03
N THR A 235 -0.33 27.75 20.90
CA THR A 235 0.21 28.06 22.25
C THR A 235 -0.41 27.22 23.37
N GLY A 236 -1.31 26.28 23.04
CA GLY A 236 -1.90 25.34 23.99
C GLY A 236 -3.20 25.80 24.67
N ASN A 237 -3.71 27.00 24.37
CA ASN A 237 -5.01 27.44 24.90
C ASN A 237 -6.16 26.69 24.22
N PHE A 238 -7.13 26.26 25.01
CA PHE A 238 -8.37 25.64 24.55
C PHE A 238 -9.49 26.68 24.52
N GLY A 239 -9.99 26.97 23.31
CA GLY A 239 -11.11 27.87 23.08
C GLY A 239 -12.38 27.10 22.70
N ILE A 240 -13.53 27.51 23.23
CA ILE A 240 -14.86 27.03 22.84
C ILE A 240 -15.70 28.24 22.38
N GLY A 241 -16.20 28.21 21.14
CA GLY A 241 -16.94 29.32 20.54
C GLY A 241 -16.10 30.56 20.27
N ILE A 242 -14.77 30.43 20.28
CA ILE A 242 -13.81 31.52 20.11
C ILE A 242 -12.54 31.04 19.40
N THR A 243 -12.02 31.86 18.49
CA THR A 243 -10.83 31.52 17.68
C THR A 243 -9.53 32.09 18.24
N VAL A 244 -9.59 33.07 19.14
CA VAL A 244 -8.43 33.71 19.79
C VAL A 244 -8.60 33.67 21.32
N PRO A 245 -8.48 32.49 21.96
CA PRO A 245 -8.61 32.38 23.40
C PRO A 245 -7.45 33.08 24.12
N THR A 246 -7.77 33.97 25.05
CA THR A 246 -6.82 34.73 25.89
C THR A 246 -6.47 34.07 27.23
N SER A 247 -7.04 32.89 27.51
CA SER A 247 -6.83 32.10 28.73
C SER A 247 -6.66 30.63 28.35
N THR A 248 -6.04 29.82 29.23
CA THR A 248 -5.82 28.38 29.01
C THR A 248 -7.11 27.64 28.65
N LEU A 249 -8.22 27.99 29.30
CA LEU A 249 -9.58 27.64 28.90
C LEU A 249 -10.36 28.94 28.71
N HIS A 250 -10.87 29.19 27.51
CA HIS A 250 -11.74 30.33 27.22
C HIS A 250 -13.03 29.84 26.58
N VAL A 251 -14.15 30.07 27.27
CA VAL A 251 -15.50 29.76 26.76
C VAL A 251 -16.19 31.08 26.43
N ASN A 252 -16.51 31.30 25.16
CA ASN A 252 -17.32 32.44 24.72
C ASN A 252 -18.80 32.05 24.76
N GLY A 253 -19.35 32.00 25.96
CA GLY A 253 -20.73 31.58 26.23
C GLY A 253 -20.91 31.14 27.69
N SER A 254 -22.13 30.71 28.03
CA SER A 254 -22.46 30.25 29.38
C SER A 254 -21.85 28.88 29.68
N ILE A 255 -21.36 28.69 30.92
CA ILE A 255 -20.91 27.39 31.46
C ILE A 255 -22.01 26.83 32.35
N ALA A 256 -22.54 25.65 32.00
CA ALA A 256 -23.47 24.92 32.85
C ALA A 256 -22.70 24.14 33.93
N ASN A 257 -22.99 24.40 35.20
CA ASN A 257 -22.39 23.72 36.34
C ASN A 257 -23.43 22.84 37.05
N SER A 258 -22.98 21.81 37.77
CA SER A 258 -23.88 20.98 38.58
C SER A 258 -24.45 21.76 39.76
N ILE A 259 -25.74 21.54 40.03
CA ILE A 259 -26.45 22.11 41.16
C ILE A 259 -27.30 21.03 41.83
N THR A 260 -27.11 20.85 43.12
CA THR A 260 -27.79 19.80 43.90
C THR A 260 -28.51 20.44 45.09
N VAL A 261 -29.82 20.21 45.21
CA VAL A 261 -30.57 20.48 46.44
C VAL A 261 -30.58 19.21 47.25
N ILE A 262 -30.03 19.23 48.47
CA ILE A 262 -29.85 18.00 49.26
C ILE A 262 -31.13 17.60 49.99
N SER A 263 -31.35 16.31 50.14
CA SER A 263 -32.47 15.71 50.88
C SER A 263 -32.02 14.88 52.10
N SER A 264 -30.71 14.85 52.36
CA SER A 264 -30.06 14.21 53.51
C SER A 264 -28.69 14.87 53.72
N ASP A 265 -27.96 14.47 54.76
CA ASP A 265 -26.54 14.80 54.88
C ASP A 265 -25.77 14.38 53.62
N LEU A 266 -24.82 15.20 53.18
CA LEU A 266 -24.07 15.00 51.94
C LEU A 266 -22.58 15.29 52.12
N THR A 267 -21.73 14.36 51.70
CA THR A 267 -20.30 14.60 51.47
C THR A 267 -20.07 15.01 50.03
N LEU A 268 -19.43 16.16 49.80
CA LEU A 268 -19.16 16.65 48.45
C LEU A 268 -18.06 15.84 47.76
N ASP A 269 -18.20 15.68 46.45
CA ASP A 269 -17.24 14.99 45.58
C ASP A 269 -17.08 15.73 44.25
N GLN A 270 -16.33 15.13 43.32
CA GLN A 270 -16.02 15.72 42.02
C GLN A 270 -17.23 16.00 41.12
N THR A 271 -18.41 15.49 41.44
CA THR A 271 -19.65 15.70 40.65
C THR A 271 -20.40 16.96 41.08
N HIS A 272 -20.05 17.54 42.23
CA HIS A 272 -20.72 18.72 42.80
C HIS A 272 -20.00 20.01 42.42
N LYS A 273 -20.75 21.10 42.23
CA LYS A 273 -20.22 22.47 42.15
C LYS A 273 -21.03 23.41 43.04
N THR A 274 -22.35 23.41 42.91
CA THR A 274 -23.25 24.15 43.79
C THR A 274 -24.12 23.19 44.59
N VAL A 275 -24.16 23.37 45.91
CA VAL A 275 -25.01 22.57 46.81
C VAL A 275 -25.89 23.48 47.65
N ILE A 276 -27.17 23.17 47.70
CA ILE A 276 -28.18 23.92 48.43
C ILE A 276 -28.69 23.07 49.59
N ILE A 277 -28.52 23.60 50.80
CA ILE A 277 -29.17 23.11 52.02
C ILE A 277 -30.58 23.72 52.06
N PRO A 278 -31.66 22.94 51.89
CA PRO A 278 -33.01 23.49 51.75
C PRO A 278 -33.54 24.07 53.06
N LEU A 279 -34.50 25.00 52.95
CA LEU A 279 -35.18 25.65 54.06
C LEU A 279 -35.70 24.63 55.09
N GLY A 280 -35.55 24.96 56.38
CA GLY A 280 -36.05 24.14 57.49
C GLY A 280 -35.33 22.81 57.72
N SER A 281 -34.35 22.43 56.89
CA SER A 281 -33.63 21.17 57.06
C SER A 281 -32.62 21.22 58.21
N THR A 282 -32.30 20.05 58.75
CA THR A 282 -31.17 19.85 59.68
C THR A 282 -29.92 19.34 58.98
N PHE A 283 -29.97 19.11 57.68
CA PHE A 283 -28.91 18.49 56.90
C PHE A 283 -27.59 19.27 56.99
N THR A 284 -26.52 18.50 56.93
CA THR A 284 -25.14 18.95 56.97
C THR A 284 -24.45 18.64 55.64
N VAL A 285 -23.50 19.50 55.29
CA VAL A 285 -22.61 19.27 54.15
C VAL A 285 -21.22 18.99 54.70
N THR A 286 -20.58 17.96 54.19
CA THR A 286 -19.20 17.62 54.51
C THR A 286 -18.32 17.94 53.31
N LEU A 287 -17.38 18.87 53.48
CA LEU A 287 -16.30 19.05 52.52
C LEU A 287 -15.38 17.81 52.54
N PRO A 288 -14.92 17.31 51.39
CA PRO A 288 -13.90 16.27 51.36
C PRO A 288 -12.56 16.84 51.87
N ALA A 289 -11.61 15.96 52.19
CA ALA A 289 -10.25 16.38 52.52
C ALA A 289 -9.67 17.24 51.37
N ALA A 290 -9.12 18.41 51.70
CA ALA A 290 -8.52 19.30 50.72
C ALA A 290 -7.26 18.71 50.05
N SER A 291 -6.61 17.75 50.73
CA SER A 291 -5.42 17.03 50.26
C SER A 291 -5.64 16.39 48.89
N GLY A 292 -4.81 16.76 47.91
CA GLY A 292 -4.79 16.16 46.57
C GLY A 292 -5.84 16.68 45.58
N ILE A 293 -6.62 17.71 45.93
CA ILE A 293 -7.66 18.31 45.07
C ILE A 293 -7.50 19.83 44.91
N SER A 294 -6.25 20.30 44.77
CA SER A 294 -5.95 21.72 44.55
C SER A 294 -6.76 22.29 43.37
N GLY A 295 -7.32 23.49 43.57
CA GLY A 295 -8.15 24.18 42.59
C GLY A 295 -9.62 23.76 42.59
N ARG A 296 -10.05 22.71 43.31
CA ARG A 296 -11.47 22.34 43.45
C ARG A 296 -12.23 23.49 44.11
N VAL A 297 -13.37 23.88 43.54
CA VAL A 297 -14.23 24.96 44.05
C VAL A 297 -15.65 24.45 44.29
N TYR A 298 -16.21 24.75 45.46
CA TYR A 298 -17.62 24.50 45.76
C TYR A 298 -18.31 25.78 46.21
N THR A 299 -19.57 25.94 45.80
CA THR A 299 -20.50 26.93 46.34
C THR A 299 -21.50 26.20 47.22
N ILE A 300 -21.55 26.54 48.51
CA ILE A 300 -22.48 25.94 49.45
C ILE A 300 -23.46 27.02 49.91
N VAL A 301 -24.73 26.80 49.64
CA VAL A 301 -25.82 27.72 49.96
C VAL A 301 -26.58 27.17 51.16
N ASN A 302 -26.58 27.91 52.26
CA ASN A 302 -27.41 27.65 53.42
C ASN A 302 -28.67 28.50 53.38
N ASN A 303 -29.76 27.94 52.84
CA ASN A 303 -31.05 28.62 52.85
C ASN A 303 -31.76 28.57 54.22
N THR A 304 -31.20 27.90 55.23
CA THR A 304 -31.87 27.77 56.53
C THR A 304 -31.74 29.04 57.38
N GLY A 305 -32.68 29.22 58.32
CA GLY A 305 -32.65 30.34 59.27
C GLY A 305 -31.61 30.20 60.40
N GLY A 306 -30.85 29.10 60.43
CA GLY A 306 -29.78 28.87 61.40
C GLY A 306 -28.43 28.67 60.71
N SER A 307 -27.34 28.91 61.43
CA SER A 307 -26.01 28.54 60.93
C SER A 307 -25.88 27.02 60.79
N LYS A 308 -25.12 26.57 59.79
CA LYS A 308 -24.82 25.16 59.55
C LYS A 308 -23.36 24.87 59.82
N SER A 309 -23.09 23.81 60.56
CA SER A 309 -21.73 23.31 60.73
C SER A 309 -21.36 22.38 59.58
N LEU A 310 -20.12 22.53 59.12
CA LEU A 310 -19.40 21.63 58.23
C LEU A 310 -18.56 20.69 59.08
N THR A 311 -18.32 19.48 58.59
CA THR A 311 -17.47 18.49 59.28
C THR A 311 -15.98 18.84 59.20
N VAL A 312 -15.59 19.69 58.26
CA VAL A 312 -14.19 20.11 58.03
C VAL A 312 -14.09 21.63 58.08
N ASN A 313 -13.03 22.14 58.69
CA ASN A 313 -12.77 23.57 58.73
C ASN A 313 -12.34 24.10 57.35
N TYR A 314 -12.76 25.32 57.03
CA TYR A 314 -12.14 26.16 56.00
C TYR A 314 -11.53 27.40 56.65
N ILE A 315 -10.60 28.03 55.97
CA ILE A 315 -10.01 29.30 56.35
C ILE A 315 -10.91 30.41 55.80
N ASP A 316 -11.51 31.21 56.68
CA ASP A 316 -12.36 32.33 56.27
C ASP A 316 -11.55 33.50 55.70
N LEU A 317 -12.25 34.53 55.24
CA LEU A 317 -11.65 35.75 54.68
C LEU A 317 -10.77 36.53 55.68
N THR A 318 -10.84 36.22 56.98
CA THR A 318 -10.02 36.81 58.04
C THR A 318 -8.79 35.96 58.40
N GLY A 319 -8.65 34.78 57.78
CA GLY A 319 -7.55 33.85 58.03
C GLY A 319 -7.80 32.87 59.17
N ASN A 320 -9.02 32.81 59.72
CA ASN A 320 -9.35 31.92 60.83
C ASN A 320 -9.93 30.59 60.33
N ALA A 321 -9.58 29.50 61.02
CA ALA A 321 -10.19 28.20 60.78
C ALA A 321 -11.60 28.15 61.37
N VAL A 322 -12.61 28.07 60.50
CA VAL A 322 -14.03 28.02 60.86
C VAL A 322 -14.69 26.81 60.20
N ASN A 323 -15.78 26.33 60.78
CA ASN A 323 -16.58 25.26 60.21
C ASN A 323 -18.06 25.62 60.10
N THR A 324 -18.40 26.90 60.05
CA THR A 324 -19.79 27.33 60.01
C THR A 324 -20.11 28.03 58.69
N ILE A 325 -21.33 27.84 58.22
CA ILE A 325 -21.96 28.64 57.18
C ILE A 325 -23.08 29.41 57.86
N ASN A 326 -23.08 30.73 57.76
CA ASN A 326 -24.06 31.58 58.42
C ASN A 326 -25.49 31.29 57.91
N ALA A 327 -26.50 31.63 58.72
CA ALA A 327 -27.90 31.54 58.31
C ALA A 327 -28.18 32.37 57.05
N ALA A 328 -29.04 31.88 56.17
CA ALA A 328 -29.47 32.56 54.94
C ALA A 328 -28.30 33.15 54.13
N SER A 329 -27.23 32.37 53.96
CA SER A 329 -25.99 32.82 53.32
C SER A 329 -25.40 31.73 52.42
N SER A 330 -24.34 32.08 51.70
CA SER A 330 -23.54 31.13 50.94
C SER A 330 -22.07 31.42 51.11
N ILE A 331 -21.25 30.38 50.96
CA ILE A 331 -19.81 30.51 50.83
C ILE A 331 -19.36 29.90 49.51
N GLU A 332 -18.34 30.50 48.89
CA GLU A 332 -17.55 29.82 47.87
C GLU A 332 -16.17 29.49 48.47
N VAL A 333 -15.81 28.21 48.42
CA VAL A 333 -14.54 27.72 48.95
C VAL A 333 -13.70 27.06 47.86
N GLN A 334 -12.40 27.31 47.88
CA GLN A 334 -11.42 26.70 46.98
C GLN A 334 -10.32 26.00 47.77
N SER A 335 -9.95 24.81 47.33
CA SER A 335 -8.84 24.06 47.92
C SER A 335 -7.50 24.54 47.35
N ASP A 336 -6.49 24.75 48.20
CA ASP A 336 -5.09 24.94 47.75
C ASP A 336 -4.35 23.59 47.58
N GLY A 337 -5.00 22.47 47.93
CA GLY A 337 -4.41 21.14 47.97
C GLY A 337 -4.00 20.68 49.38
N THR A 338 -4.21 21.51 50.40
CA THR A 338 -3.97 21.22 51.83
C THR A 338 -5.14 21.70 52.71
N ASN A 339 -5.63 22.92 52.49
CA ASN A 339 -6.73 23.56 53.21
C ASN A 339 -7.81 24.07 52.23
N TRP A 340 -9.02 24.26 52.76
CA TRP A 340 -10.08 25.01 52.08
C TRP A 340 -9.99 26.48 52.45
N TYR A 341 -10.09 27.39 51.49
CA TYR A 341 -10.17 28.84 51.71
C TYR A 341 -11.49 29.36 51.19
N GLN A 342 -12.16 30.22 51.95
CA GLN A 342 -13.23 31.05 51.43
C GLN A 342 -12.65 32.06 50.45
N ILE A 343 -13.27 32.20 49.27
CA ILE A 343 -12.83 33.12 48.21
C ILE A 343 -13.86 34.21 47.88
N GLN A 344 -15.06 34.11 48.46
CA GLN A 344 -16.13 35.11 48.39
C GLN A 344 -17.03 35.03 49.62
#